data_AF-A0A0D5MAQ0-F1
#
_entry.id   AF-A0A0D5MAQ0-F1
#
_cell.length_a   1.000
_cell.length_b   1.000
_cell.length_c   1.000
_cell.angle_alpha   90.00
_cell.angle_beta   90.00
_cell.angle_gamma   90.00
#
_symmetry.space_group_name_H-M   'P 1'
#
loop_
_entity.id
_entity.type
_entity.pdbx_description
1 polymer ?
#
loop_
_entity_poly.entity_id
_entity_poly.type
_entity_poly.pdbx_seq_one_letter_code
_entity_poly.pdbx_strand_id
1 'polypeptide(L)'
;MPTSIPHYSSCLYRWDLSVWRILHQISTQQPEQAAEAFALEPHIVSAIAELSPRECEQLSSGVICSFIPLFSHIELENIVAIGTAELVISSNSELNMVERIYWELVARAAFQNPMLAAVRFGISQETAILLGQASPIAIHDICTELHLDFRLRFEPNIILEMQHASATTALMKRAAAALA
;
A
#
# COMPACT_ATOMS: atom_id res chain seq x y z
N MET A 1 20.25 -25.14 4.88
CA MET A 1 20.33 -23.71 5.25
C MET A 1 18.91 -23.15 5.15
N PRO A 2 18.17 -22.94 6.24
CA PRO A 2 16.88 -22.28 6.13
C PRO A 2 17.14 -20.81 5.86
N THR A 3 16.86 -20.38 4.63
CA THR A 3 16.78 -18.97 4.26
C THR A 3 15.72 -18.31 5.13
N SER A 4 16.13 -17.35 5.94
CA SER A 4 15.24 -16.57 6.79
C SER A 4 14.27 -15.79 5.89
N ILE A 5 13.05 -16.31 5.76
CA ILE A 5 11.93 -15.58 5.17
C ILE A 5 11.81 -14.29 5.99
N PRO A 6 11.96 -13.09 5.40
CA PRO A 6 11.76 -11.87 6.15
C PRO A 6 10.36 -11.89 6.75
N HIS A 7 10.27 -11.67 8.07
CA HIS A 7 8.99 -11.66 8.79
C HIS A 7 8.00 -10.80 8.01
N TYR A 8 6.84 -11.34 7.66
CA TYR A 8 5.85 -10.68 6.80
C TYR A 8 5.58 -9.22 7.19
N SER A 9 5.48 -8.95 8.49
CA SER A 9 5.32 -7.61 9.08
C SER A 9 6.45 -6.64 8.73
N SER A 10 7.69 -7.12 8.57
CA SER A 10 8.84 -6.32 8.13
C SER A 10 8.75 -5.90 6.67
N CYS A 11 8.18 -6.74 5.80
CA CYS A 11 7.97 -6.39 4.40
C CYS A 11 6.83 -5.37 4.26
N LEU A 12 5.74 -5.58 5.00
CA LEU A 12 4.62 -4.65 5.05
C LEU A 12 5.05 -3.27 5.56
N TYR A 13 5.81 -3.23 6.66
CA TYR A 13 6.37 -2.00 7.22
C TYR A 13 7.21 -1.24 6.18
N ARG A 14 8.10 -1.94 5.50
CA ARG A 14 8.98 -1.33 4.49
C ARG A 14 8.20 -0.79 3.30
N TRP A 15 7.20 -1.53 2.84
CA TRP A 15 6.34 -1.06 1.75
C TRP A 15 5.55 0.20 2.17
N ASP A 16 4.90 0.16 3.34
CA ASP A 16 4.12 1.27 3.89
C ASP A 16 4.99 2.53 4.05
N LEU A 17 6.22 2.36 4.55
CA LEU A 17 7.20 3.44 4.68
C LEU A 17 7.65 4.00 3.33
N SER A 18 7.82 3.16 2.31
CA SER A 18 8.16 3.63 0.97
C SER A 18 7.07 4.51 0.40
N VAL A 19 5.79 4.13 0.56
CA VAL A 19 4.66 4.95 0.11
C VAL A 19 4.63 6.28 0.87
N TRP A 20 4.81 6.28 2.19
CA TRP A 20 4.92 7.51 2.98
C TRP A 20 6.05 8.42 2.53
N ARG A 21 7.21 7.86 2.21
CA ARG A 21 8.37 8.64 1.73
C ARG A 21 8.12 9.25 0.35
N ILE A 22 7.48 8.50 -0.55
CA ILE A 22 7.08 9.00 -1.88
C ILE A 22 6.07 10.14 -1.71
N LEU A 23 5.02 9.92 -0.92
CA LEU A 23 4.01 10.94 -0.65
C LEU A 23 4.65 12.19 -0.02
N HIS A 24 5.54 12.03 0.96
CA HIS A 24 6.31 13.15 1.53
C HIS A 24 7.11 13.89 0.45
N GLN A 25 7.90 13.17 -0.36
CA GLN A 25 8.72 13.78 -1.41
C GLN A 25 7.87 14.55 -2.43
N ILE A 26 6.77 13.97 -2.92
CA ILE A 26 5.89 14.62 -3.90
C ILE A 26 5.16 15.79 -3.22
N SER A 27 4.76 15.68 -1.95
CA SER A 27 4.16 16.79 -1.21
C SER A 27 5.11 18.00 -1.09
N THR A 28 6.41 17.76 -0.91
CA THR A 28 7.43 18.82 -0.87
C THR A 28 7.72 19.43 -2.25
N GLN A 29 7.72 18.62 -3.31
CA GLN A 29 8.18 19.04 -4.65
C GLN A 29 7.04 19.51 -5.55
N GLN A 30 5.89 18.85 -5.50
CA GLN A 30 4.73 19.01 -6.39
C GLN A 30 3.42 18.82 -5.59
N PRO A 31 3.08 19.74 -4.68
CA PRO A 31 1.97 19.56 -3.73
C PRO A 31 0.60 19.37 -4.40
N GLU A 32 0.35 20.03 -5.53
CA GLU A 32 -0.90 19.85 -6.29
C GLU A 32 -1.04 18.42 -6.83
N GLN A 33 0.07 17.84 -7.32
CA GLN A 33 0.09 16.47 -7.80
C GLN A 33 -0.10 15.47 -6.64
N ALA A 34 0.49 15.73 -5.47
CA ALA A 34 0.26 14.90 -4.28
C ALA A 34 -1.21 14.94 -3.82
N ALA A 35 -1.83 16.12 -3.83
CA ALA A 35 -3.24 16.30 -3.49
C ALA A 35 -4.14 15.49 -4.43
N GLU A 36 -3.87 15.54 -5.73
CA GLU A 36 -4.64 14.80 -6.74
C GLU A 36 -4.42 13.29 -6.62
N ALA A 37 -3.16 12.84 -6.64
CA ALA A 37 -2.81 11.41 -6.67
C ALA A 37 -3.30 10.63 -5.44
N PHE A 38 -3.34 11.29 -4.27
CA PHE A 38 -3.78 10.65 -3.01
C PHE A 38 -5.16 11.12 -2.53
N ALA A 39 -5.83 11.97 -3.31
CA ALA A 39 -7.11 12.60 -2.96
C ALA A 39 -7.08 13.28 -1.57
N LEU A 40 -6.05 14.11 -1.33
CA LEU A 40 -5.83 14.81 -0.06
C LEU A 40 -6.16 16.29 -0.15
N GLU A 41 -6.66 16.85 0.94
CA GLU A 41 -6.85 18.29 1.04
C GLU A 41 -5.50 19.04 1.07
N PRO A 42 -5.40 20.25 0.50
CA PRO A 42 -4.14 20.98 0.40
C PRO A 42 -3.44 21.19 1.76
N HIS A 43 -4.22 21.44 2.82
CA HIS A 43 -3.67 21.66 4.15
C HIS A 43 -3.02 20.39 4.75
N ILE A 44 -3.53 19.20 4.39
CA ILE A 44 -2.93 17.91 4.78
C ILE A 44 -1.63 17.69 4.01
N VAL A 45 -1.62 18.00 2.71
CA VAL A 45 -0.40 17.89 1.89
C VAL A 45 0.71 18.77 2.44
N SER A 46 0.39 20.02 2.84
CA SER A 46 1.35 20.89 3.52
C SER A 46 1.88 20.28 4.81
N ALA A 47 1.00 19.72 5.66
CA ALA A 47 1.41 19.07 6.90
C ALA A 47 2.32 17.85 6.67
N ILE A 48 2.06 17.08 5.62
CA ILE A 48 2.89 15.94 5.22
C ILE A 48 4.28 16.43 4.76
N ALA A 49 4.34 17.51 3.98
CA ALA A 49 5.60 18.07 3.49
C ALA A 49 6.52 18.59 4.60
N GLU A 50 5.97 18.87 5.79
CA GLU A 50 6.70 19.35 6.97
C GLU A 50 7.18 18.21 7.90
N LEU A 51 6.77 16.97 7.66
CA LEU A 51 7.14 15.85 8.52
C LEU A 51 8.65 15.58 8.48
N SER A 52 9.23 15.32 9.65
CA SER A 52 10.58 14.77 9.71
C SER A 52 10.62 13.31 9.23
N PRO A 53 11.79 12.81 8.79
CA PRO A 53 11.94 11.40 8.43
C PRO A 53 11.47 10.42 9.52
N ARG A 54 11.66 10.80 10.79
CA ARG A 54 11.24 10.00 11.94
C ARG A 54 9.71 9.96 12.09
N GLU A 55 9.02 11.06 11.81
CA GLU A 55 7.55 11.11 11.84
C GLU A 55 6.95 10.28 10.69
N CYS A 56 7.56 10.32 9.50
CA CYS A 56 7.21 9.41 8.39
C CYS A 56 7.39 7.92 8.76
N GLU A 57 8.43 7.58 9.53
CA GLU A 57 8.62 6.22 10.04
C GLU A 57 7.55 5.82 11.05
N GLN A 58 7.16 6.74 11.95
CA GLN A 58 6.09 6.50 12.92
C GLN A 58 4.72 6.34 12.24
N LEU A 59 4.53 6.97 11.09
CA LEU A 59 3.39 6.77 10.19
C LEU A 59 3.37 5.40 9.52
N SER A 60 4.36 4.52 9.72
CA SER A 60 4.40 3.17 9.13
C SER A 60 4.16 2.10 10.20
N SER A 61 3.15 1.24 10.05
CA SER A 61 2.70 0.34 11.15
C SER A 61 3.35 -1.05 11.13
N GLY A 62 3.59 -1.57 9.93
CA GLY A 62 3.98 -2.98 9.73
C GLY A 62 2.92 -4.02 10.09
N VAL A 63 1.73 -3.61 10.54
CA VAL A 63 0.61 -4.49 10.91
C VAL A 63 -0.54 -4.35 9.92
N ILE A 64 -0.94 -3.12 9.61
CA ILE A 64 -1.97 -2.74 8.65
C ILE A 64 -1.41 -1.65 7.72
N CYS A 65 -1.68 -1.73 6.42
CA CYS A 65 -1.33 -0.68 5.46
C CYS A 65 -2.01 0.64 5.83
N SER A 66 -1.27 1.72 5.72
CA SER A 66 -1.80 3.08 5.84
C SER A 66 -2.60 3.48 4.61
N PHE A 67 -2.41 2.77 3.50
CA PHE A 67 -3.01 3.06 2.20
C PHE A 67 -3.88 1.89 1.71
N ILE A 68 -5.00 2.22 1.07
CA ILE A 68 -5.89 1.31 0.34
C ILE A 68 -5.67 1.54 -1.15
N PRO A 69 -5.46 0.48 -1.95
CA PRO A 69 -5.41 0.61 -3.40
C PRO A 69 -6.81 0.90 -3.97
N LEU A 70 -6.87 1.65 -5.06
CA LEU A 70 -8.06 1.79 -5.88
C LEU A 70 -7.83 1.04 -7.19
N PHE A 71 -8.74 0.13 -7.52
CA PHE A 71 -8.67 -0.65 -8.75
C PHE A 71 -10.06 -1.19 -9.10
N SER A 72 -10.23 -1.60 -10.36
CA SER A 72 -11.43 -2.28 -10.81
C SER A 72 -11.37 -3.77 -10.47
N HIS A 73 -12.32 -4.24 -9.67
CA HIS A 73 -12.40 -5.67 -9.34
C HIS A 73 -12.65 -6.53 -10.59
N ILE A 74 -13.43 -6.02 -11.55
CA ILE A 74 -13.75 -6.73 -12.80
C ILE A 74 -12.49 -6.89 -13.66
N GLU A 75 -11.65 -5.86 -13.75
CA GLU A 75 -10.38 -5.95 -14.50
C GLU A 75 -9.44 -6.94 -13.83
N LEU A 76 -9.33 -6.92 -12.50
CA LEU A 76 -8.55 -7.87 -11.74
C LEU A 76 -9.00 -9.32 -12.01
N GLU A 77 -10.30 -9.60 -11.94
CA GLU A 77 -10.86 -10.93 -12.22
C GLU A 77 -10.53 -11.38 -13.64
N ASN A 78 -10.67 -10.49 -14.62
CA ASN A 78 -10.35 -10.79 -16.02
C ASN A 78 -8.88 -11.16 -16.20
N ILE A 79 -7.95 -10.37 -15.64
CA ILE A 79 -6.52 -10.64 -15.74
C ILE A 79 -6.18 -12.00 -15.11
N VAL A 80 -6.72 -12.28 -13.91
CA VAL A 80 -6.47 -13.55 -13.21
C VAL A 80 -7.06 -14.74 -13.95
N ALA A 81 -8.24 -14.61 -14.55
CA ALA A 81 -8.91 -15.68 -15.29
C ALA A 81 -8.22 -16.00 -16.63
N ILE A 82 -7.68 -14.99 -17.30
CA ILE A 82 -7.04 -15.13 -18.60
C ILE A 82 -5.62 -15.72 -18.45
N GLY A 83 -4.81 -15.19 -17.51
CA GLY A 83 -3.47 -15.70 -17.22
C GLY A 83 -2.55 -15.80 -18.45
N THR A 84 -2.48 -14.74 -19.26
CA THR A 84 -1.77 -14.72 -20.54
C THR A 84 -0.55 -13.82 -20.51
N ALA A 85 0.60 -14.30 -20.03
CA ALA A 85 1.85 -13.61 -20.34
C ALA A 85 2.60 -14.31 -21.48
N GLU A 86 2.64 -13.67 -22.65
CA GLU A 86 3.93 -13.55 -23.35
C GLU A 86 4.81 -12.65 -22.48
N LEU A 87 6.00 -13.09 -22.08
CA LEU A 87 6.91 -12.34 -21.20
C LEU A 87 7.32 -11.00 -21.85
N VAL A 88 6.62 -9.92 -21.49
CA VAL A 88 7.00 -8.56 -21.90
C VAL A 88 7.91 -7.96 -20.83
N ILE A 89 9.16 -7.68 -21.19
CA ILE A 89 10.11 -6.99 -20.32
C ILE A 89 9.74 -5.50 -20.30
N SER A 90 8.95 -5.09 -19.31
CA SER A 90 8.57 -3.69 -19.09
C SER A 90 9.75 -2.86 -18.58
N SER A 91 9.87 -1.61 -19.06
CA SER A 91 10.85 -0.63 -18.59
C SER A 91 10.42 -0.06 -17.24
N ASN A 92 11.11 -0.48 -16.17
CA ASN A 92 10.83 -0.10 -14.78
C ASN A 92 10.87 1.42 -14.53
N SER A 93 9.74 2.01 -14.15
CA SER A 93 9.70 3.25 -13.37
C SER A 93 9.70 2.90 -11.86
N GLU A 94 10.16 3.81 -10.99
CA GLU A 94 10.14 3.58 -9.53
C GLU A 94 8.71 3.42 -8.98
N LEU A 95 7.72 4.07 -9.59
CA LEU A 95 6.29 3.95 -9.22
C LEU A 95 5.78 2.53 -9.50
N ASN A 96 6.12 1.96 -10.66
CA ASN A 96 5.76 0.57 -11.01
C ASN A 96 6.35 -0.44 -10.00
N MET A 97 7.46 -0.09 -9.33
CA MET A 97 8.07 -0.96 -8.33
C MET A 97 7.24 -1.04 -7.04
N VAL A 98 6.62 0.06 -6.61
CA VAL A 98 5.78 0.08 -5.39
C VAL A 98 4.51 -0.72 -5.59
N GLU A 99 3.85 -0.56 -6.74
CA GLU A 99 2.64 -1.28 -7.12
C GLU A 99 2.92 -2.78 -7.24
N ARG A 100 4.03 -3.14 -7.93
CA ARG A 100 4.45 -4.53 -8.06
C ARG A 100 4.71 -5.18 -6.70
N ILE A 101 5.46 -4.50 -5.83
CA ILE A 101 5.73 -5.02 -4.47
C ILE A 101 4.41 -5.16 -3.70
N TYR A 102 3.47 -4.22 -3.84
CA TYR A 102 2.15 -4.33 -3.21
C TYR A 102 1.44 -5.63 -3.60
N TRP A 103 1.27 -5.86 -4.91
CA TRP A 103 0.58 -7.06 -5.41
C TRP A 103 1.25 -8.36 -4.99
N GLU A 104 2.59 -8.43 -5.08
CA GLU A 104 3.36 -9.59 -4.62
C GLU A 104 3.18 -9.85 -3.11
N LEU A 105 3.14 -8.79 -2.29
CA LEU A 105 2.92 -8.91 -0.84
C LEU A 105 1.52 -9.39 -0.50
N VAL A 106 0.50 -8.86 -1.18
CA VAL A 106 -0.89 -9.24 -1.01
C VAL A 106 -1.07 -10.72 -1.37
N ALA A 107 -0.66 -11.12 -2.57
CA ALA A 107 -0.80 -12.49 -3.05
C ALA A 107 -0.16 -13.50 -2.09
N ARG A 108 1.05 -13.18 -1.60
CA ARG A 108 1.76 -14.03 -0.64
C ARG A 108 1.07 -14.12 0.73
N ALA A 109 0.51 -13.03 1.27
CA ALA A 109 -0.27 -13.12 2.51
C ALA A 109 -1.55 -13.89 2.28
N ALA A 110 -2.24 -13.60 1.19
CA ALA A 110 -3.53 -14.17 0.92
C ALA A 110 -3.46 -15.67 0.69
N PHE A 111 -2.37 -16.16 0.05
CA PHE A 111 -2.09 -17.59 -0.03
C PHE A 111 -2.01 -18.28 1.35
N GLN A 112 -1.51 -17.58 2.38
CA GLN A 112 -1.40 -18.12 3.73
C GLN A 112 -2.70 -17.97 4.54
N ASN A 113 -3.33 -16.79 4.47
CA ASN A 113 -4.55 -16.46 5.18
C ASN A 113 -5.27 -15.29 4.47
N PRO A 114 -6.26 -15.57 3.59
CA PRO A 114 -6.96 -14.54 2.83
C PRO A 114 -7.68 -13.53 3.72
N MET A 115 -8.29 -13.97 4.83
CA MET A 115 -9.03 -13.09 5.73
C MET A 115 -8.10 -12.09 6.42
N LEU A 116 -6.95 -12.56 6.91
CA LEU A 116 -5.95 -11.67 7.51
C LEU A 116 -5.33 -10.75 6.45
N ALA A 117 -5.11 -11.23 5.23
CA ALA A 117 -4.62 -10.40 4.13
C ALA A 117 -5.60 -9.26 3.80
N ALA A 118 -6.89 -9.57 3.66
CA ALA A 118 -7.94 -8.59 3.43
C ALA A 118 -7.89 -7.45 4.47
N VAL A 119 -7.84 -7.83 5.75
CA VAL A 119 -7.74 -6.86 6.85
C VAL A 119 -6.45 -6.06 6.78
N ARG A 120 -5.29 -6.68 6.54
CA ARG A 120 -4.00 -5.97 6.54
C ARG A 120 -3.84 -5.01 5.37
N PHE A 121 -4.32 -5.38 4.19
CA PHE A 121 -4.11 -4.64 2.95
C PHE A 121 -5.27 -3.73 2.57
N GLY A 122 -6.39 -3.81 3.29
CA GLY A 122 -7.56 -2.97 3.04
C GLY A 122 -8.29 -3.36 1.76
N ILE A 123 -8.30 -4.65 1.43
CA ILE A 123 -8.99 -5.20 0.25
C ILE A 123 -10.15 -6.08 0.68
N SER A 124 -11.07 -6.38 -0.24
CA SER A 124 -12.16 -7.30 0.05
C SER A 124 -11.64 -8.73 0.27
N GLN A 125 -12.44 -9.54 0.98
CA GLN A 125 -12.08 -10.95 1.19
C GLN A 125 -12.07 -11.73 -0.14
N GLU A 126 -12.98 -11.41 -1.05
CA GLU A 126 -13.05 -12.01 -2.39
C GLU A 126 -11.77 -11.71 -3.18
N THR A 127 -11.32 -10.45 -3.15
CA THR A 127 -10.05 -10.02 -3.77
C THR A 127 -8.87 -10.79 -3.18
N ALA A 128 -8.81 -10.90 -1.85
CA ALA A 128 -7.76 -11.65 -1.20
C ALA A 128 -7.77 -13.13 -1.62
N ILE A 129 -8.94 -13.78 -1.64
CA ILE A 129 -9.06 -15.18 -2.08
C ILE A 129 -8.56 -15.34 -3.51
N LEU A 130 -9.00 -14.46 -4.42
CA LEU A 130 -8.60 -14.46 -5.83
C LEU A 130 -7.07 -14.36 -5.97
N LEU A 131 -6.46 -13.37 -5.32
CA LEU A 131 -5.00 -13.13 -5.38
C LEU A 131 -4.19 -14.25 -4.69
N GLY A 132 -4.73 -14.85 -3.63
CA GLY A 132 -4.10 -15.98 -2.95
C GLY A 132 -4.09 -17.25 -3.78
N GLN A 133 -4.98 -17.37 -4.77
CA GLN A 133 -5.08 -18.51 -5.68
C GLN A 133 -4.49 -18.23 -7.07
N ALA A 134 -4.18 -16.96 -7.38
CA ALA A 134 -3.62 -16.55 -8.65
C ALA A 134 -2.25 -17.19 -8.90
N SER A 135 -1.98 -17.52 -10.15
CA SER A 135 -0.66 -18.03 -10.57
C SER A 135 0.39 -16.90 -10.53
N PRO A 136 1.68 -17.20 -10.40
CA PRO A 136 2.73 -16.18 -10.49
C PRO A 136 2.70 -15.37 -11.79
N ILE A 137 2.21 -15.98 -12.88
CA ILE A 137 2.03 -15.32 -14.18
C ILE A 137 0.90 -14.30 -14.08
N ALA A 138 -0.26 -14.69 -13.55
CA ALA A 138 -1.37 -13.76 -13.33
C ALA A 138 -0.98 -12.60 -12.40
N ILE A 139 -0.18 -12.84 -11.35
CA ILE A 139 0.35 -11.76 -10.49
C ILE A 139 1.27 -10.82 -11.29
N HIS A 140 2.09 -11.36 -12.19
CA HIS A 140 2.90 -10.53 -13.07
C HIS A 140 2.04 -9.66 -13.99
N ASP A 141 1.02 -10.24 -14.62
CA ASP A 141 0.11 -9.55 -15.54
C ASP A 141 -0.66 -8.43 -14.81
N ILE A 142 -1.10 -8.69 -13.57
CA ILE A 142 -1.70 -7.67 -12.70
C ILE A 142 -0.73 -6.49 -12.51
N CYS A 143 0.54 -6.76 -12.23
CA CYS A 143 1.53 -5.70 -12.00
C CYS A 143 1.83 -4.87 -13.27
N THR A 144 1.55 -5.41 -14.46
CA THR A 144 1.80 -4.72 -15.73
C THR A 144 0.57 -4.02 -16.30
N GLU A 145 -0.62 -4.56 -16.04
CA GLU A 145 -1.88 -4.11 -16.64
C GLU A 145 -2.72 -3.27 -15.67
N LEU A 146 -2.58 -3.47 -14.36
CA LEU A 146 -3.41 -2.82 -13.35
C LEU A 146 -2.59 -1.84 -12.52
N HIS A 147 -2.64 -0.57 -12.93
CA HIS A 147 -2.07 0.55 -12.17
C HIS A 147 -2.88 0.82 -10.90
N LEU A 148 -2.18 1.24 -9.85
CA LEU A 148 -2.77 1.47 -8.55
C LEU A 148 -2.67 2.94 -8.15
N ASP A 149 -3.84 3.57 -8.05
CA ASP A 149 -3.98 4.74 -7.20
C ASP A 149 -4.09 4.29 -5.75
N PHE A 150 -3.65 5.14 -4.82
CA PHE A 150 -3.72 4.86 -3.39
C PHE A 150 -4.43 5.99 -2.66
N ARG A 151 -5.25 5.63 -1.67
CA ARG A 151 -5.82 6.59 -0.71
C ARG A 151 -5.47 6.22 0.71
N LEU A 152 -5.47 7.20 1.60
CA LEU A 152 -5.33 6.92 3.03
C LEU A 152 -6.49 6.06 3.52
N ARG A 153 -6.16 5.06 4.32
CA ARG A 153 -7.12 4.16 4.96
C ARG A 153 -7.86 4.80 6.13
N PHE A 154 -7.33 5.89 6.65
CA PHE A 154 -7.81 6.55 7.84
C PHE A 154 -7.95 8.04 7.59
N GLU A 155 -8.73 8.70 8.44
CA GLU A 155 -8.98 10.14 8.37
C GLU A 155 -7.66 10.94 8.31
N PRO A 156 -7.44 11.75 7.26
CA PRO A 156 -6.18 12.46 7.06
C PRO A 156 -5.80 13.39 8.23
N ASN A 157 -6.80 13.88 8.98
CA ASN A 157 -6.60 14.69 10.18
C ASN A 157 -5.73 14.01 11.25
N ILE A 158 -5.63 12.68 11.26
CA ILE A 158 -4.70 11.95 12.15
C ILE A 158 -3.26 12.42 11.92
N ILE A 159 -2.87 12.78 10.69
CA ILE A 159 -1.53 13.28 10.38
C ILE A 159 -1.24 14.59 11.13
N LEU A 160 -2.24 15.48 11.24
CA LEU A 160 -2.12 16.74 11.99
C LEU A 160 -1.94 16.48 13.49
N GLU A 161 -2.70 15.54 14.03
CA GLU A 161 -2.57 15.14 15.43
C GLU A 161 -1.19 14.55 15.74
N MET A 162 -0.59 13.87 14.75
CA MET A 162 0.71 13.21 14.90
C MET A 162 1.89 14.15 15.01
N GLN A 163 1.81 15.37 14.47
CA GLN A 163 2.83 16.40 14.66
C GLN A 163 3.01 16.80 16.14
N HIS A 164 2.04 16.46 17.00
CA HIS A 164 2.04 16.83 18.43
C HIS A 164 1.86 15.62 19.38
N ALA A 165 1.64 14.42 18.86
CA ALA A 165 1.34 13.23 19.66
C ALA A 165 2.58 12.34 19.90
N SER A 166 2.55 11.55 20.98
CA SER A 166 3.54 10.49 21.18
C SER A 166 3.34 9.34 20.17
N ALA A 167 4.43 8.73 19.72
CA ALA A 167 4.42 7.65 18.72
C ALA A 167 3.45 6.50 19.05
N THR A 168 3.31 6.15 20.33
CA THR A 168 2.39 5.11 20.80
C THR A 168 0.92 5.49 20.60
N THR A 169 0.58 6.75 20.86
CA THR A 169 -0.80 7.27 20.70
C THR A 169 -1.20 7.30 19.23
N ALA A 170 -0.29 7.74 18.37
CA ALA A 170 -0.46 7.74 16.93
C ALA A 170 -0.74 6.33 16.38
N LEU A 171 0.07 5.35 16.81
CA LEU A 171 -0.06 3.97 16.36
C LEU A 171 -1.38 3.33 16.80
N MET A 172 -1.84 3.61 18.03
CA MET A 172 -3.11 3.12 18.56
C MET A 172 -4.31 3.73 17.82
N LYS A 173 -4.32 5.05 17.59
CA LYS A 173 -5.42 5.72 16.87
C LYS A 173 -5.57 5.20 15.45
N ARG A 174 -4.44 5.02 14.75
CA ARG A 174 -4.46 4.44 13.40
C ARG A 174 -4.94 2.99 13.38
N ALA A 175 -4.44 2.15 14.29
CA ALA A 175 -4.87 0.76 14.34
C ALA A 175 -6.38 0.65 14.61
N ALA A 176 -6.92 1.51 15.47
CA ALA A 176 -8.35 1.61 15.70
C ALA A 176 -9.12 2.09 14.45
N ALA A 177 -8.63 3.14 13.78
CA ALA A 177 -9.28 3.69 12.59
C ALA A 177 -9.24 2.74 11.38
N ALA A 178 -8.16 1.98 11.21
CA ALA A 178 -8.01 1.06 10.08
C ALA A 178 -8.82 -0.24 10.24
N LEU A 179 -9.29 -0.53 11.45
CA LEU A 179 -10.13 -1.70 11.77
C LEU A 179 -11.62 -1.35 11.92
N ALA A 180 -11.96 -0.06 11.95
CA ALA A 180 -13.34 0.44 11.99
C ALA A 180 -13.97 0.37 10.60
#